data_AF-E6N3N2-F1
#
_entry.id   AF-E6N3N2-F1
#
_cell.length_a   1.000
_cell.length_b   1.000
_cell.length_c   1.000
_cell.angle_alpha   90.00
_cell.angle_beta   90.00
_cell.angle_gamma   90.00
#
_symmetry.space_group_name_H-M   'P 1'
#
loop_
_entity.id
_entity.type
_entity.pdbx_description
1 polymer ?
#
loop_
_entity_poly.entity_id
_entity_poly.type
_entity_poly.pdbx_seq_one_letter_code
_entity_poly.pdbx_strand_id
1 'polypeptide(L)'
;MPLGRVNIPLLFHTTAPELVKKYVVYTALEKEETRLSDQPETGRYISYPIIHADPPPRILEKAITSKHGRKIRGIEKIKVRALDSIMRLVSAMTDESFSPPVWCFKSRNGYSLAVLYPVYEYYDSIALPFLYYVEVEEKPPAPFIAYSPTLGRESIRYTNSVSDTRYSYGRLIFLEKFIV
;
A
#
# COMPACT_ATOMS: atom_id res chain seq x y z
N MET A 1 10.17 -23.76 -29.01
CA MET A 1 9.23 -23.38 -27.92
C MET A 1 10.06 -22.96 -26.72
N PRO A 2 10.23 -21.66 -26.40
CA PRO A 2 11.03 -21.29 -25.24
C PRO A 2 10.22 -21.56 -23.97
N LEU A 3 10.87 -22.21 -23.01
CA LEU A 3 10.39 -22.48 -21.66
C LEU A 3 9.89 -21.18 -21.01
N GLY A 4 8.68 -21.24 -20.42
CA GLY A 4 7.99 -20.11 -19.83
C GLY A 4 8.83 -19.35 -18.80
N ARG A 5 8.85 -18.03 -18.94
CA ARG A 5 9.31 -17.09 -17.90
C ARG A 5 8.33 -17.16 -16.73
N VAL A 6 8.44 -18.19 -15.90
CA VAL A 6 7.72 -18.23 -14.64
C VAL A 6 8.57 -17.45 -13.65
N ASN A 7 8.18 -16.21 -13.34
CA ASN A 7 8.75 -15.48 -12.22
C ASN A 7 8.37 -16.24 -10.94
N ILE A 8 9.35 -16.84 -10.28
CA ILE A 8 9.15 -17.48 -8.99
C ILE A 8 9.24 -16.37 -7.93
N PRO A 9 8.15 -16.01 -7.26
CA PRO A 9 8.21 -15.02 -6.20
C PRO A 9 9.00 -15.60 -5.03
N LEU A 10 10.18 -15.03 -4.78
CA LEU A 10 11.00 -15.35 -3.61
C LEU A 10 10.66 -14.37 -2.49
N LEU A 11 10.28 -14.90 -1.33
CA LEU A 11 10.12 -14.11 -0.11
C LEU A 11 11.41 -14.18 0.71
N PHE A 12 12.10 -13.05 0.80
CA PHE A 12 13.21 -12.86 1.74
C PHE A 12 12.72 -11.96 2.88
N HIS A 13 13.06 -12.30 4.12
CA HIS A 13 12.70 -11.49 5.27
C HIS A 13 13.88 -11.34 6.22
N THR A 14 13.88 -10.22 6.94
CA THR A 14 14.80 -9.95 8.06
C THR A 14 13.99 -9.41 9.23
N THR A 15 14.51 -9.56 10.44
CA THR A 15 13.90 -8.98 11.64
C THR A 15 14.64 -7.69 12.00
N ALA A 16 13.87 -6.65 12.31
CA ALA A 16 14.39 -5.40 12.84
C ALA A 16 13.71 -5.13 14.19
N PRO A 17 14.45 -4.67 15.22
CA PRO A 17 13.89 -4.45 16.56
C PRO A 17 12.80 -3.37 16.58
N GLU A 18 12.90 -2.34 15.73
CA GLU A 18 11.82 -1.37 15.49
C GLU A 18 12.05 -0.62 14.16
N LEU A 19 11.00 -0.51 13.33
CA LEU A 19 11.02 0.34 12.13
C LEU A 19 10.30 1.66 12.43
N VAL A 20 11.08 2.71 12.66
CA VAL A 20 10.58 4.07 12.89
C VAL A 20 10.35 4.82 11.56
N LYS A 21 11.05 4.39 10.51
CA LYS A 21 11.05 5.03 9.19
C LYS A 21 9.88 4.54 8.33
N LYS A 22 9.53 5.35 7.33
CA LYS A 22 8.30 5.22 6.54
C LYS A 22 8.51 4.68 5.14
N TYR A 23 9.76 4.71 4.67
CA TYR A 23 10.14 4.25 3.34
C TYR A 23 11.43 3.45 3.40
N VAL A 24 11.50 2.44 2.53
CA VAL A 24 12.76 1.84 2.08
C VAL A 24 13.13 2.52 0.77
N VAL A 25 14.35 3.05 0.69
CA VAL A 25 14.85 3.76 -0.49
C VAL A 25 15.99 2.94 -1.09
N TYR A 26 15.95 2.76 -2.41
CA TYR A 26 16.88 1.92 -3.15
C TYR A 26 17.40 2.63 -4.41
N THR A 27 18.66 2.42 -4.76
CA THR A 27 19.21 2.74 -6.08
C THR A 27 20.29 1.73 -6.47
N ALA A 28 20.49 1.56 -7.79
CA ALA A 28 21.59 0.80 -8.36
C ALA A 28 22.29 1.51 -9.53
N LEU A 29 21.99 2.80 -9.76
CA LEU A 29 22.50 3.52 -10.95
C LEU A 29 24.02 3.74 -10.91
N GLU A 30 24.58 4.11 -9.76
CA GLU A 30 26.03 4.33 -9.58
C GLU A 30 26.64 3.27 -8.67
N LYS A 31 25.95 3.00 -7.55
CA LYS A 31 26.29 2.02 -6.55
C LYS A 31 24.99 1.49 -5.97
N GLU A 32 24.96 0.19 -5.71
CA GLU A 32 23.84 -0.41 -4.98
C GLU A 32 23.80 0.14 -3.55
N GLU A 33 22.71 0.80 -3.20
CA GLU A 33 22.48 1.40 -1.90
C GLU A 33 21.03 1.13 -1.48
N THR A 34 20.85 0.67 -0.24
CA THR A 34 19.53 0.55 0.40
C THR A 34 19.56 1.22 1.76
N ARG A 35 18.55 2.05 2.07
CA ARG A 35 18.43 2.69 3.38
C ARG A 35 16.97 2.98 3.74
N LEU A 36 16.75 3.31 5.01
CA LEU A 36 15.46 3.73 5.52
C LEU A 36 15.33 5.26 5.47
N SER A 37 14.14 5.77 5.17
CA SER A 37 13.84 7.21 5.08
C SER A 37 12.46 7.56 5.67
N ASP A 38 12.31 8.79 6.13
CA ASP A 38 11.02 9.33 6.61
C ASP A 38 10.14 9.87 5.47
N GLN A 39 10.74 10.15 4.31
CA GLN A 39 10.07 10.74 3.16
C GLN A 39 10.44 9.98 1.89
N PRO A 40 9.58 9.97 0.87
CA PRO A 40 9.93 9.40 -0.42
C PRO A 40 10.99 10.28 -1.08
N GLU A 41 11.89 9.63 -1.80
CA GLU A 41 12.94 10.23 -2.60
C GLU A 41 12.78 9.87 -4.06
N THR A 42 13.15 10.81 -4.93
CA THR A 42 12.94 10.77 -6.37
C THR A 42 14.27 10.93 -7.12
N GLY A 43 14.21 10.91 -8.45
CA GLY A 43 15.40 10.98 -9.30
C GLY A 43 16.05 9.61 -9.43
N ARG A 44 17.25 9.43 -8.88
CA ARG A 44 17.98 8.15 -8.97
C ARG A 44 17.47 7.07 -8.04
N TYR A 45 16.62 7.44 -7.09
CA TYR A 45 16.12 6.56 -6.04
C TYR A 45 14.69 6.10 -6.34
N ILE A 46 14.40 4.86 -5.97
CA ILE A 46 13.05 4.30 -5.89
C ILE A 46 12.67 4.19 -4.43
N SER A 47 11.48 4.65 -4.09
CA SER A 47 10.96 4.65 -2.73
C SER A 47 9.82 3.67 -2.57
N TYR A 48 9.95 2.74 -1.62
CA TYR A 48 8.95 1.74 -1.30
C TYR A 48 8.30 2.08 0.05
N PRO A 49 6.97 2.24 0.11
CA PRO A 49 6.29 2.59 1.34
C PRO A 49 6.33 1.43 2.35
N ILE A 50 6.64 1.76 3.60
CA ILE A 50 6.46 0.87 4.75
C ILE A 50 5.04 1.07 5.28
N ILE A 51 4.32 -0.04 5.42
CA ILE A 51 2.96 -0.07 5.94
C ILE A 51 2.90 -0.86 7.25
N HIS A 52 2.02 -0.45 8.15
CA HIS A 52 1.86 -1.10 9.45
C HIS A 52 0.61 -1.99 9.43
N ALA A 53 0.79 -3.25 8.99
CA ALA A 53 -0.28 -4.25 9.04
C ALA A 53 -0.50 -4.74 10.48
N ASP A 54 -1.76 -4.83 10.90
CA ASP A 54 -2.13 -5.37 12.21
C ASP A 54 -3.55 -5.97 12.16
N PRO A 55 -3.69 -7.31 12.30
CA PRO A 55 -2.63 -8.29 12.56
C PRO A 55 -1.68 -8.52 11.37
N PRO A 56 -0.55 -9.23 11.55
CA PRO A 56 0.31 -9.64 10.44
C PRO A 56 -0.50 -10.34 9.33
N PRO A 57 -0.20 -10.09 8.03
CA PRO A 57 -0.89 -10.75 6.95
C PRO A 57 -0.71 -12.27 7.03
N ARG A 58 -1.81 -13.00 7.19
CA ARG A 58 -1.82 -14.48 7.33
C ARG A 58 -1.07 -15.20 6.22
N ILE A 59 -1.12 -14.63 5.02
CA ILE A 59 -0.37 -15.11 3.87
C ILE A 59 1.14 -15.12 4.11
N LEU A 60 1.70 -14.03 4.63
CA LEU A 60 3.12 -13.90 4.92
C LEU A 60 3.50 -14.77 6.12
N GLU A 61 2.67 -14.75 7.17
CA GLU A 61 2.86 -15.60 8.36
C GLU A 61 2.96 -17.08 7.97
N LYS A 62 2.05 -17.56 7.12
CA LYS A 62 2.09 -18.94 6.61
C LYS A 62 3.26 -19.20 5.67
N ALA A 63 3.64 -18.24 4.83
CA ALA A 63 4.77 -18.39 3.93
C ALA A 63 6.09 -18.56 4.70
N ILE A 64 6.23 -17.87 5.83
CA ILE A 64 7.41 -17.96 6.71
C ILE A 64 7.39 -19.25 7.55
N THR A 65 6.23 -19.68 8.04
CA THR A 65 6.12 -20.79 9.01
C THR A 65 5.86 -22.17 8.38
N SER A 66 5.29 -22.24 7.18
CA SER A 66 4.90 -23.51 6.54
C SER A 66 6.04 -24.13 5.73
N LYS A 67 6.20 -25.46 5.84
CA LYS A 67 7.11 -26.24 4.97
C LYS A 67 6.62 -26.36 3.52
N HIS A 68 5.33 -26.07 3.27
CA HIS A 68 4.72 -26.17 1.94
C HIS A 68 4.19 -24.81 1.50
N GLY A 69 4.62 -24.36 0.31
CA GLY A 69 4.11 -23.15 -0.34
C GLY A 69 2.63 -23.29 -0.71
N ARG A 70 1.83 -22.25 -0.43
CA ARG A 70 0.41 -22.22 -0.78
C ARG A 70 0.19 -21.30 -1.98
N LYS A 71 -0.51 -21.79 -3.00
CA LYS A 71 -1.05 -20.93 -4.06
C LYS A 71 -2.14 -20.02 -3.48
N ILE A 72 -2.00 -18.73 -3.70
CA ILE A 72 -2.98 -17.73 -3.31
C ILE A 72 -4.12 -17.77 -4.33
N ARG A 73 -5.36 -17.79 -3.85
CA ARG A 73 -6.55 -17.83 -4.70
C ARG A 73 -7.41 -16.62 -4.38
N GLY A 74 -7.33 -15.60 -5.23
CA GLY A 74 -8.14 -14.38 -5.13
C GLY A 74 -7.47 -13.22 -4.39
N ILE A 75 -8.29 -12.28 -3.94
CA ILE A 75 -7.87 -11.06 -3.26
C ILE A 75 -7.49 -11.37 -1.81
N GLU A 76 -6.25 -11.01 -1.44
CA GLU A 76 -5.78 -11.09 -0.06
C GLU A 76 -6.03 -9.77 0.66
N LYS A 77 -6.77 -9.83 1.77
CA LYS A 77 -7.15 -8.66 2.55
C LYS A 77 -6.14 -8.42 3.67
N ILE A 78 -5.64 -7.20 3.76
CA ILE A 78 -4.65 -6.80 4.75
C ILE A 78 -5.18 -5.60 5.54
N LYS A 79 -5.43 -5.79 6.83
CA LYS A 79 -5.79 -4.70 7.73
C LYS A 79 -4.54 -3.92 8.11
N VAL A 80 -4.57 -2.60 7.96
CA VAL A 80 -3.52 -1.70 8.42
C VAL A 80 -3.99 -0.90 9.63
N ARG A 81 -3.03 -0.47 10.45
CA ARG A 81 -3.30 0.25 11.72
C ARG A 81 -3.91 1.62 11.51
N ALA A 82 -3.45 2.34 10.50
CA ALA A 82 -3.77 3.75 10.32
C ALA A 82 -3.89 4.13 8.85
N LEU A 83 -4.60 5.24 8.63
CA LEU A 83 -4.87 5.80 7.31
C LEU A 83 -3.60 6.23 6.56
N ASP A 84 -2.53 6.51 7.30
CA ASP A 84 -1.22 6.85 6.73
C ASP A 84 -0.68 5.76 5.80
N SER A 85 -0.81 4.49 6.18
CA SER A 85 -0.35 3.35 5.41
C SER A 85 -1.14 3.24 4.10
N ILE A 86 -2.45 3.51 4.12
CA ILE A 86 -3.27 3.59 2.89
C ILE A 86 -2.79 4.73 2.00
N MET A 87 -2.59 5.92 2.58
CA MET A 87 -2.20 7.10 1.80
C MET A 87 -0.78 7.03 1.24
N ARG A 88 0.16 6.37 1.93
CA ARG A 88 1.49 6.04 1.41
C ARG A 88 1.39 5.15 0.18
N LEU A 89 0.55 4.11 0.22
CA LEU A 89 0.32 3.22 -0.92
C LEU A 89 -0.31 3.98 -2.10
N VAL A 90 -1.35 4.79 -1.84
CA VAL A 90 -1.97 5.64 -2.87
C VAL A 90 -0.93 6.56 -3.50
N SER A 91 -0.16 7.30 -2.68
CA SER A 91 0.88 8.22 -3.14
C SER A 91 1.97 7.52 -3.95
N ALA A 92 2.37 6.30 -3.58
CA ALA A 92 3.36 5.52 -4.33
C ALA A 92 2.83 5.00 -5.68
N MET A 93 1.51 4.82 -5.82
CA MET A 93 0.85 4.42 -7.06
C MET A 93 0.39 5.60 -7.91
N THR A 94 0.40 6.82 -7.37
CA THR A 94 -0.03 8.01 -8.10
C THR A 94 1.08 8.48 -9.04
N ASP A 95 0.74 8.64 -10.32
CA ASP A 95 1.55 9.35 -11.31
C ASP A 95 0.72 10.41 -12.03
N GLU A 96 1.25 11.00 -13.10
CA GLU A 96 0.56 12.05 -13.87
C GLU A 96 -0.73 11.56 -14.54
N SER A 97 -0.83 10.26 -14.80
CA SER A 97 -1.91 9.63 -15.58
C SER A 97 -2.89 8.83 -14.72
N PHE A 98 -2.47 8.39 -13.55
CA PHE A 98 -3.22 7.45 -12.72
C PHE A 98 -3.12 7.80 -11.23
N SER A 99 -4.25 7.72 -10.54
CA SER A 99 -4.30 7.69 -9.08
C SER A 99 -5.35 6.66 -8.65
N PRO A 100 -4.99 5.70 -7.78
CA PRO A 100 -5.91 4.64 -7.40
C PRO A 100 -7.04 5.19 -6.51
N PRO A 101 -8.28 4.73 -6.70
CA PRO A 101 -9.37 5.11 -5.82
C PRO A 101 -9.19 4.52 -4.43
N VAL A 102 -9.61 5.29 -3.42
CA VAL A 102 -9.81 4.80 -2.05
C VAL A 102 -11.29 4.44 -1.91
N TRP A 103 -11.58 3.15 -1.88
CA TRP A 103 -12.94 2.65 -1.70
C TRP A 103 -13.39 2.87 -0.27
N CYS A 104 -14.55 3.48 -0.10
CA CYS A 104 -15.17 3.71 1.21
C CYS A 104 -16.50 2.96 1.28
N PHE A 105 -16.63 2.03 2.21
CA PHE A 105 -17.85 1.25 2.41
C PHE A 105 -18.16 1.04 3.89
N LYS A 106 -19.43 0.85 4.21
CA LYS A 106 -19.86 0.60 5.59
C LYS A 106 -19.31 -0.75 6.08
N SER A 107 -18.78 -0.75 7.30
CA SER A 107 -18.31 -1.94 8.02
C SER A 107 -19.16 -2.16 9.27
N ARG A 108 -18.87 -3.23 10.05
CA ARG A 108 -19.64 -3.56 11.26
C ARG A 108 -19.62 -2.42 12.29
N ASN A 109 -18.50 -1.71 12.40
CA ASN A 109 -18.22 -0.74 13.47
C ASN A 109 -17.89 0.67 12.91
N GLY A 110 -18.37 1.01 11.72
CA GLY A 110 -18.09 2.29 11.08
C GLY A 110 -17.95 2.15 9.57
N TYR A 111 -16.80 2.59 9.04
CA TYR A 111 -16.47 2.54 7.63
C TYR A 111 -15.10 1.90 7.41
N SER A 112 -14.95 1.21 6.29
CA SER A 112 -13.67 0.72 5.81
C SER A 112 -13.21 1.57 4.63
N LEU A 113 -11.95 1.99 4.70
CA LEU A 113 -11.23 2.68 3.63
C LEU A 113 -10.21 1.70 3.05
N ALA A 114 -10.32 1.39 1.76
CA ALA A 114 -9.52 0.35 1.14
C ALA A 114 -8.91 0.77 -0.20
N VAL A 115 -7.70 0.30 -0.48
CA VAL A 115 -7.01 0.47 -1.76
C VAL A 115 -6.55 -0.89 -2.27
N LEU A 116 -6.71 -1.10 -3.58
CA LEU A 116 -6.14 -2.25 -4.28
C LEU A 116 -4.70 -1.92 -4.65
N TYR A 117 -3.76 -2.76 -4.22
CA TYR A 117 -2.35 -2.65 -4.58
C TYR A 117 -1.91 -3.98 -5.21
N PRO A 118 -1.77 -4.04 -6.54
CA PRO A 118 -1.38 -5.26 -7.23
C PRO A 118 0.12 -5.54 -7.05
N VAL A 119 0.47 -6.80 -6.81
CA VAL A 119 1.84 -7.30 -7.03
C VAL A 119 1.86 -7.98 -8.38
N TYR A 120 2.50 -7.33 -9.35
CA TYR A 120 2.59 -7.83 -10.72
C TYR A 120 3.49 -9.06 -10.82
N GLU A 121 3.25 -9.85 -11.87
CA GLU A 121 4.10 -11.00 -12.26
C GLU A 121 4.22 -12.09 -11.19
N TYR A 122 3.11 -12.44 -10.53
CA TYR A 122 3.05 -13.45 -9.48
C TYR A 122 2.67 -14.84 -10.03
N TYR A 123 3.63 -15.77 -10.13
CA TYR A 123 3.46 -17.10 -10.74
C TYR A 123 2.83 -17.02 -12.15
N ASP A 124 1.74 -17.77 -12.39
CA ASP A 124 0.96 -17.79 -13.63
C ASP A 124 -0.07 -16.64 -13.67
N SER A 125 -0.19 -15.83 -12.61
CA SER A 125 -1.16 -14.74 -12.52
C SER A 125 -0.53 -13.42 -12.97
N ILE A 126 -1.29 -12.64 -13.74
CA ILE A 126 -0.86 -11.31 -14.22
C ILE A 126 -0.52 -10.39 -13.04
N ALA A 127 -1.33 -10.45 -11.97
CA ALA A 127 -1.04 -9.79 -10.70
C ALA A 127 -1.76 -10.49 -9.55
N LEU A 128 -1.15 -10.44 -8.37
CA LEU A 128 -1.78 -10.77 -7.10
C LEU A 128 -2.38 -9.49 -6.48
N PRO A 129 -3.70 -9.36 -6.39
CA PRO A 129 -4.32 -8.18 -5.80
C PRO A 129 -4.34 -8.26 -4.27
N PHE A 130 -3.62 -7.36 -3.61
CA PHE A 130 -3.80 -7.09 -2.19
C PHE A 130 -4.83 -5.97 -2.00
N LEU A 131 -5.80 -6.21 -1.11
CA LEU A 131 -6.73 -5.19 -0.64
C LEU A 131 -6.28 -4.73 0.74
N TYR A 132 -5.58 -3.60 0.77
CA TYR A 132 -5.20 -2.95 2.02
C TYR A 132 -6.38 -2.14 2.52
N TYR A 133 -6.73 -2.27 3.80
CA TYR A 133 -7.84 -1.52 4.38
C TYR A 133 -7.59 -1.08 5.81
N VAL A 134 -8.19 0.05 6.17
CA VAL A 134 -8.27 0.57 7.55
C VAL A 134 -9.73 0.77 7.93
N GLU A 135 -10.06 0.59 9.20
CA GLU A 135 -11.38 0.89 9.75
C GLU A 135 -11.35 2.28 10.40
N VAL A 136 -12.36 3.10 10.09
CA VAL A 136 -12.59 4.41 10.69
C VAL A 136 -14.00 4.44 11.27
N GLU A 137 -14.18 5.15 12.38
CA GLU A 137 -15.45 5.16 13.11
C GLU A 137 -16.54 5.91 12.34
N GLU A 138 -16.18 7.06 11.76
CA GLU A 138 -17.10 7.95 11.07
C GLU A 138 -16.92 7.90 9.55
N LYS A 139 -18.00 8.25 8.84
CA LYS A 139 -17.93 8.45 7.40
C LYS A 139 -16.97 9.61 7.11
N PRO A 140 -16.02 9.46 6.17
CA PRO A 140 -15.20 10.58 5.73
C PRO A 140 -16.05 11.83 5.39
N PRO A 141 -15.74 13.00 5.96
CA PRO A 141 -16.54 14.20 5.81
C PRO A 141 -16.36 14.92 4.46
N ALA A 142 -15.41 14.46 3.64
CA ALA A 142 -15.07 15.08 2.36
C ALA A 142 -14.72 14.00 1.31
N PRO A 143 -14.73 14.33 0.01
CA PRO A 143 -14.50 13.37 -1.07
C PRO A 143 -13.02 13.07 -1.35
N PHE A 144 -12.09 13.78 -0.72
CA PHE A 144 -10.66 13.56 -0.91
C PHE A 144 -9.91 13.49 0.42
N ILE A 145 -8.79 12.77 0.40
CA ILE A 145 -7.79 12.75 1.47
C ILE A 145 -6.53 13.41 0.91
N ALA A 146 -6.12 14.54 1.48
CA ALA A 146 -4.84 15.17 1.19
C ALA A 146 -3.74 14.54 2.06
N TYR A 147 -2.66 14.10 1.41
CA TYR A 147 -1.51 13.44 2.01
C TYR A 147 -0.22 14.17 1.65
N SER A 148 0.62 14.46 2.64
CA SER A 148 1.95 15.02 2.39
C SER A 148 3.00 14.31 3.27
N PRO A 149 4.05 13.71 2.67
CA PRO A 149 5.10 13.05 3.43
C PRO A 149 6.19 14.00 3.95
N THR A 150 6.24 15.27 3.50
CA THR A 150 7.42 16.15 3.65
C THR A 150 7.26 17.33 4.62
N LEU A 151 6.09 17.57 5.21
CA LEU A 151 5.83 18.74 6.08
C LEU A 151 6.33 18.57 7.53
N GLY A 152 7.56 18.10 7.75
CA GLY A 152 8.20 17.89 9.07
C GLY A 152 7.58 16.76 9.92
N ARG A 153 6.32 16.44 9.68
CA ARG A 153 5.59 15.25 10.06
C ARG A 153 4.64 14.93 8.91
N GLU A 154 4.40 13.64 8.69
CA GLU A 154 3.38 13.21 7.72
C GLU A 154 2.02 13.79 8.09
N SER A 155 1.38 14.42 7.10
CA SER A 155 0.13 15.14 7.27
C SER A 155 -0.98 14.46 6.46
N ILE A 156 -2.12 14.23 7.11
CA ILE A 156 -3.32 13.65 6.50
C ILE A 156 -4.52 14.49 6.91
N ARG A 157 -5.35 14.88 5.93
CA ARG A 157 -6.61 15.57 6.19
C ARG A 157 -7.64 15.30 5.11
N TYR A 158 -8.91 15.30 5.49
CA TYR A 158 -10.02 15.32 4.54
C TYR A 158 -10.17 16.71 3.91
N THR A 159 -10.51 16.78 2.63
CA THR A 159 -10.65 18.04 1.89
C THR A 159 -11.65 17.93 0.73
N ASN A 160 -12.22 19.07 0.34
CA ASN A 160 -13.09 19.21 -0.82
C ASN A 160 -12.36 19.70 -2.09
N SER A 161 -11.05 19.98 -2.00
CA SER A 161 -10.24 20.51 -3.10
C SER A 161 -8.91 19.74 -3.25
N VAL A 162 -8.48 19.61 -4.52
CA VAL A 162 -7.20 19.01 -4.94
C VAL A 162 -6.23 20.04 -5.53
N SER A 163 -6.42 21.33 -5.23
CA SER A 163 -5.67 22.43 -5.86
C SER A 163 -4.26 22.65 -5.28
N ASP A 164 -3.94 22.08 -4.12
CA ASP A 164 -2.66 22.30 -3.44
C ASP A 164 -1.67 21.22 -3.85
N THR A 165 -0.77 21.57 -4.77
CA THR A 165 0.21 20.66 -5.38
C THR A 165 1.24 20.09 -4.40
N ARG A 166 1.27 20.56 -3.15
CA ARG A 166 2.12 20.01 -2.09
C ARG A 166 1.61 18.68 -1.53
N TYR A 167 0.39 18.28 -1.91
CA TYR A 167 -0.25 17.06 -1.44
C TYR A 167 -0.48 16.08 -2.58
N SER A 168 -0.31 14.79 -2.30
CA SER A 168 -0.94 13.72 -3.06
C SER A 168 -2.38 13.54 -2.57
N TYR A 169 -3.28 13.17 -3.47
CA TYR A 169 -4.71 13.08 -3.16
C TYR A 169 -5.27 11.69 -3.39
N GLY A 170 -5.87 11.12 -2.34
CA GLY A 170 -6.67 9.92 -2.42
C GLY A 170 -8.12 10.28 -2.68
N ARG A 171 -8.67 9.86 -3.82
CA ARG A 171 -10.07 10.07 -4.17
C ARG A 171 -10.94 9.03 -3.48
N LEU A 172 -11.89 9.48 -2.66
CA LEU A 172 -12.83 8.60 -1.99
C LEU A 172 -13.98 8.24 -2.92
N ILE A 173 -14.20 6.94 -3.11
CA ILE A 173 -15.35 6.41 -3.82
C ILE A 173 -16.25 5.71 -2.81
N PHE A 174 -17.38 6.36 -2.49
CA PHE A 174 -18.36 5.82 -1.55
C PHE A 174 -19.22 4.76 -2.23
N LEU A 175 -19.22 3.55 -1.67
CA LEU A 175 -20.03 2.44 -2.13
C LEU A 175 -21.26 2.30 -1.23
N GLU A 176 -22.45 2.21 -1.83
CA GLU A 176 -23.70 2.02 -1.08
C GLU A 176 -23.83 0.61 -0.50
N LYS A 177 -23.34 -0.40 -1.23
CA LYS A 177 -23.27 -1.80 -0.78
C LYS A 177 -22.00 -2.46 -1.31
N PHE A 178 -21.25 -3.12 -0.43
CA PHE A 178 -20.15 -3.99 -0.79
C PHE A 178 -20.70 -5.41 -0.89
N ILE A 179 -20.86 -5.94 -2.10
CA ILE A 179 -21.26 -7.33 -2.32
C ILE A 179 -19.97 -8.13 -2.50
N VAL A 180 -19.69 -9.05 -1.58
CA VAL A 180 -18.59 -10.04 -1.67
C VAL A 180 -19.21 -11.42 -1.84
#